data_AF-A0A151BRA8-F1
#
_entry.id   AF-A0A151BRA8-F1
#
_cell.length_a   1.000
_cell.length_b   1.000
_cell.length_c   1.000
_cell.angle_alpha   90.00
_cell.angle_beta   90.00
_cell.angle_gamma   90.00
#
_symmetry.space_group_name_H-M   'P 1'
#
loop_
_entity.id
_entity.type
_entity.pdbx_description
1 polymer ?
#
loop_
_entity_poly.entity_id
_entity_poly.type
_entity_poly.pdbx_seq_one_letter_code
_entity_poly.pdbx_strand_id
1 'polypeptide(L)'
;MREGFRIKRKLMDILACPIDKYYPLELHVFEEKEEIVEGLIVCPKCLRWYPIRDEIPEMLPDELREEKDDLPFLEKWKDRIPKKILLEGKPFNLRKKAET
;
A
#
# COMPACT_ATOMS: atom_id res chain seq x y z
N MET A 1 22.47 -15.64 11.86
CA MET A 1 22.11 -14.27 11.43
C MET A 1 21.03 -14.43 10.39
N ARG A 2 19.80 -13.99 10.64
CA ARG A 2 18.72 -14.05 9.64
C ARG A 2 18.87 -12.81 8.77
N GLU A 3 19.26 -12.98 7.51
CA GLU A 3 19.14 -11.93 6.50
C GLU A 3 17.66 -11.53 6.41
N GLY A 4 17.36 -10.30 6.84
CA GLY A 4 16.06 -9.69 6.64
C GLY A 4 15.75 -9.63 5.14
N PHE A 5 14.50 -9.89 4.78
CA PHE A 5 14.05 -9.97 3.40
C PHE A 5 13.98 -8.56 2.80
N ARG A 6 15.09 -8.10 2.23
CA ARG A 6 15.29 -6.78 1.62
C ARG A 6 14.27 -6.53 0.49
N ILE A 7 13.40 -5.51 0.57
CA ILE A 7 12.51 -5.16 -0.56
C ILE A 7 13.37 -4.51 -1.65
N LYS A 8 13.81 -5.33 -2.61
CA LYS A 8 14.37 -4.82 -3.86
C LYS A 8 13.21 -4.53 -4.82
N ARG A 9 13.31 -3.47 -5.62
CA ARG A 9 12.32 -3.17 -6.70
C ARG A 9 12.03 -4.39 -7.59
N LYS A 10 13.00 -5.30 -7.74
CA LYS A 10 12.86 -6.60 -8.43
C LYS A 10 11.79 -7.54 -7.85
N LEU A 11 11.44 -7.42 -6.56
CA LEU A 11 10.34 -8.18 -5.96
C LEU A 11 9.00 -7.75 -6.56
N MET A 12 8.83 -6.46 -6.86
CA MET A 12 7.61 -5.95 -7.50
C MET A 12 7.37 -6.57 -8.88
N ASP A 13 8.42 -7.06 -9.54
CA ASP A 13 8.32 -7.69 -10.86
C ASP A 13 7.58 -9.04 -10.81
N ILE A 14 7.42 -9.65 -9.63
CA ILE A 14 6.72 -10.92 -9.44
C ILE A 14 5.45 -10.82 -8.57
N LEU A 15 5.20 -9.67 -7.94
CA LEU A 15 4.07 -9.49 -7.05
C LEU A 15 2.78 -9.23 -7.84
N ALA A 16 1.79 -10.08 -7.61
CA ALA A 16 0.43 -9.90 -8.12
C ALA A 16 -0.53 -9.61 -6.97
N CYS A 17 -1.64 -8.95 -7.26
CA CYS A 17 -2.65 -8.64 -6.24
C CYS A 17 -3.15 -9.96 -5.58
N PRO A 18 -3.13 -10.06 -4.25
CA PRO A 18 -3.62 -11.25 -3.54
C PRO A 18 -5.05 -11.64 -3.88
N ILE A 19 -5.90 -10.67 -4.25
CA ILE A 19 -7.34 -10.85 -4.42
C ILE A 19 -7.73 -11.24 -5.84
N ASP A 20 -7.24 -10.53 -6.85
CA ASP A 20 -7.65 -10.73 -8.25
C ASP A 20 -6.52 -11.23 -9.16
N LYS A 21 -5.34 -11.50 -8.58
CA LYS A 21 -4.13 -11.99 -9.24
C LYS A 21 -3.63 -11.08 -10.37
N TYR A 22 -4.06 -9.82 -10.39
CA TYR A 22 -3.62 -8.86 -11.40
C TYR A 22 -2.16 -8.46 -11.25
N TYR A 23 -1.50 -8.26 -12.38
CA TYR A 23 -0.13 -7.77 -12.54
C TYR A 23 -0.07 -6.91 -13.82
N PRO A 24 0.70 -5.81 -13.85
CA PRO A 24 1.59 -5.30 -12.80
C PRO A 24 0.88 -4.49 -11.72
N LEU A 25 1.46 -4.45 -10.52
CA LEU A 25 1.06 -3.55 -9.43
C LEU A 25 1.81 -2.22 -9.54
N GLU A 26 1.18 -1.14 -9.12
CA GLU A 26 1.78 0.19 -9.02
C GLU A 26 2.45 0.37 -7.65
N LEU A 27 3.63 1.00 -7.61
CA LEU A 27 4.36 1.28 -6.38
C LEU A 27 4.55 2.78 -6.22
N HIS A 28 4.10 3.33 -5.10
CA HIS A 28 4.37 4.69 -4.68
C HIS A 28 5.33 4.66 -3.50
N VAL A 29 6.53 5.22 -3.68
CA VAL A 29 7.55 5.27 -2.64
C VAL A 29 7.40 6.57 -1.86
N PHE A 30 7.30 6.46 -0.54
CA PHE A 30 7.21 7.60 0.37
C PHE A 30 8.56 7.88 1.02
N GLU A 31 9.19 6.88 1.63
CA GLU A 31 10.52 7.01 2.18
C GLU A 31 11.43 5.94 1.58
N GLU A 32 12.59 6.36 1.09
CA GLU A 32 13.62 5.48 0.52
C GLU A 32 14.99 5.89 1.08
N LYS A 33 15.77 4.89 1.47
CA LYS A 33 17.19 5.05 1.81
C LYS A 33 18.00 4.15 0.89
N GLU A 34 18.53 3.05 1.41
CA GLU A 34 19.04 1.96 0.58
C GLU A 34 17.89 1.07 0.07
N GLU A 35 16.78 1.06 0.79
CA GLU A 35 15.55 0.30 0.51
C GLU A 35 14.31 1.16 0.73
N ILE A 36 13.15 0.64 0.28
CA ILE A 36 11.86 1.30 0.47
C ILE A 36 11.44 1.11 1.92
N VAL A 37 11.56 2.17 2.72
CA VAL A 37 11.20 2.17 4.15
C VAL A 37 9.68 2.26 4.29
N GLU A 38 9.07 3.21 3.57
CA GLU A 38 7.62 3.38 3.53
C GLU A 38 7.12 3.62 2.11
N GLY A 39 5.96 3.07 1.80
CA GLY A 39 5.37 3.16 0.47
C GLY A 39 3.98 2.56 0.40
N LEU A 40 3.42 2.54 -0.81
CA LEU A 40 2.09 2.05 -1.10
C LEU A 40 2.11 1.24 -2.38
N ILE A 41 1.65 0.00 -2.30
CA ILE A 41 1.44 -0.86 -3.46
C ILE A 41 -0.04 -0.78 -3.84
N VAL A 42 -0.36 -0.53 -5.10
CA VAL A 42 -1.73 -0.34 -5.59
C VAL A 42 -2.00 -1.31 -6.73
N CYS A 43 -3.14 -2.01 -6.66
CA CYS A 43 -3.66 -2.75 -7.80
C CYS A 43 -4.51 -1.81 -8.67
N PRO A 44 -4.10 -1.50 -9.91
CA PRO A 44 -4.86 -0.58 -10.76
C PRO A 44 -6.20 -1.16 -11.24
N LYS A 45 -6.36 -2.49 -11.17
CA LYS A 45 -7.60 -3.19 -11.56
C LYS A 45 -8.69 -3.10 -10.50
N CYS A 46 -8.40 -3.49 -9.25
CA CYS A 46 -9.39 -3.51 -8.18
C CYS A 46 -9.31 -2.34 -7.20
N LEU A 47 -8.33 -1.45 -7.36
CA LEU A 47 -8.05 -0.27 -6.51
C LEU A 47 -7.74 -0.61 -5.05
N ARG A 48 -7.28 -1.83 -4.79
CA ARG A 48 -6.74 -2.19 -3.47
C ARG A 48 -5.36 -1.63 -3.30
N TRP A 49 -5.10 -1.11 -2.11
CA TRP A 49 -3.80 -0.60 -1.75
C TRP A 49 -3.23 -1.39 -0.57
N TYR A 50 -1.93 -1.61 -0.53
CA TYR A 50 -1.21 -2.32 0.52
C TYR A 50 -0.08 -1.42 1.00
N PRO A 51 -0.02 -1.09 2.30
CA PRO A 51 1.04 -0.25 2.83
C PRO A 51 2.35 -1.04 2.90
N ILE A 52 3.46 -0.32 2.72
CA ILE A 52 4.79 -0.77 3.11
C ILE A 52 5.14 0.04 4.36
N ARG A 53 5.33 -0.65 5.50
CA ARG A 53 5.73 -0.06 6.77
C ARG A 53 7.00 -0.76 7.25
N ASP A 54 7.98 0.00 7.73
CA ASP A 54 9.26 -0.54 8.21
C ASP A 54 9.91 -1.55 7.24
N GLU A 55 9.89 -1.24 5.94
CA GLU A 55 10.46 -2.10 4.88
C GLU A 55 9.70 -3.43 4.68
N ILE A 56 8.48 -3.57 5.20
CA ILE A 56 7.66 -4.78 5.07
C ILE A 56 6.37 -4.47 4.28
N PRO A 57 6.08 -5.15 3.16
CA PRO A 57 4.82 -5.00 2.43
C PRO A 57 3.70 -5.78 3.15
N GLU A 58 2.67 -5.08 3.61
CA GLU A 58 1.53 -5.69 4.29
C GLU A 58 0.44 -6.07 3.30
N MET A 59 0.64 -7.19 2.59
CA MET A 59 -0.32 -7.74 1.63
C MET A 59 -1.37 -8.63 2.27
N LEU A 60 -2.05 -8.13 3.31
CA LEU A 60 -3.11 -8.84 3.99
C LEU A 60 -4.43 -8.79 3.19
N PRO A 61 -5.25 -9.86 3.23
CA PRO A 61 -6.63 -9.83 2.75
C PRO A 61 -7.48 -8.77 3.47
N ASP A 62 -8.52 -8.29 2.79
CA ASP A 62 -9.41 -7.24 3.31
C ASP A 62 -10.01 -7.59 4.68
N GLU A 63 -10.30 -8.87 4.94
CA GLU A 63 -10.89 -9.37 6.19
C GLU A 63 -9.97 -9.28 7.43
N LEU A 64 -8.66 -9.21 7.20
CA LEU A 64 -7.65 -9.14 8.26
C LEU A 64 -7.15 -7.71 8.49
N ARG A 65 -7.75 -6.72 7.84
CA ARG A 65 -7.35 -5.31 7.92
C ARG A 65 -8.36 -4.52 8.74
N GLU A 66 -7.86 -3.66 9.61
CA GLU A 66 -8.67 -2.81 10.47
C GLU A 66 -8.55 -1.33 10.06
N GLU A 67 -9.68 -0.64 9.95
CA GLU A 67 -9.75 0.77 9.54
C GLU A 67 -8.89 1.68 10.45
N LYS A 68 -8.88 1.38 11.76
CA LYS A 68 -8.14 2.13 12.78
C LYS A 68 -6.62 2.12 12.57
N ASP A 69 -6.06 1.10 11.92
CA ASP A 69 -4.62 0.94 11.69
C ASP A 69 -4.22 1.49 10.31
N ASP A 70 -5.13 1.40 9.35
CA ASP A 70 -4.90 1.78 7.96
C ASP A 70 -5.20 3.26 7.66
N LEU A 71 -6.25 3.83 8.23
CA LEU A 71 -6.55 5.26 8.03
C LEU A 71 -5.42 6.18 8.49
N PRO A 72 -4.77 5.98 9.66
CA PRO A 72 -3.65 6.81 10.06
C PRO A 72 -2.49 6.79 9.05
N PHE A 73 -2.27 5.65 8.39
CA PHE A 73 -1.25 5.55 7.34
C PHE A 73 -1.62 6.35 6.09
N LEU A 74 -2.87 6.26 5.64
CA LEU A 74 -3.36 7.08 4.53
C LEU A 74 -3.30 8.58 4.85
N GLU A 75 -3.63 8.96 6.09
CA GLU A 75 -3.55 10.36 6.56
C GLU A 75 -2.12 10.88 6.58
N LYS A 76 -1.17 10.08 7.09
CA LYS A 76 0.26 10.42 7.14
C LYS A 76 0.79 10.77 5.75
N TRP A 77 0.35 10.05 4.71
CA TRP A 77 0.86 10.18 3.34
C TRP A 77 -0.12 10.77 2.33
N LYS A 78 -1.22 11.37 2.78
CA LYS A 78 -2.30 11.85 1.91
C LYS A 78 -1.83 12.77 0.77
N ASP A 79 -0.80 13.58 0.99
CA ASP A 79 -0.29 14.52 0.00
C ASP A 79 0.52 13.83 -1.12
N ARG A 80 0.91 12.57 -0.91
CA ARG A 80 1.71 11.76 -1.84
C ARG A 80 0.95 10.59 -2.44
N ILE A 81 -0.20 10.25 -1.89
CA ILE A 81 -1.07 9.19 -2.40
C ILE A 81 -1.95 9.75 -3.53
N PRO A 82 -2.13 9.03 -4.65
CA PRO A 82 -3.04 9.47 -5.71
C PRO A 82 -4.46 9.70 -5.18
N LYS A 83 -5.08 10.83 -5.56
CA LYS A 83 -6.45 11.18 -5.13
C LYS A 83 -7.47 10.06 -5.35
N LYS A 84 -7.33 9.30 -6.44
CA LYS A 84 -8.16 8.13 -6.73
C LYS A 84 -8.14 7.10 -5.60
N ILE A 85 -6.98 6.83 -5.01
CA ILE A 85 -6.84 5.88 -3.91
C ILE A 85 -7.36 6.48 -2.60
N LEU A 86 -7.15 7.77 -2.37
CA LEU A 86 -7.73 8.46 -1.20
C LEU A 86 -9.27 8.47 -1.20
N LEU A 87 -9.91 8.42 -2.38
CA LEU A 87 -11.36 8.51 -2.50
C LEU A 87 -12.06 7.17 -2.76
N GLU A 88 -11.40 6.26 -3.50
CA GLU A 88 -12.00 5.02 -3.99
C GLU A 88 -11.19 3.77 -3.59
N GLY A 89 -10.08 3.97 -2.88
CA GLY A 89 -9.20 2.90 -2.44
C GLY A 89 -9.93 1.87 -1.59
N LYS A 90 -9.51 0.61 -1.76
CA LYS A 90 -10.00 -0.54 -0.97
C LYS A 90 -8.86 -1.09 -0.10
N PRO A 91 -9.17 -1.66 1.07
CA PRO A 91 -10.51 -1.79 1.67
C PRO A 91 -11.03 -0.48 2.29
N PHE A 92 -10.13 0.43 2.66
CA PHE A 92 -10.47 1.71 3.29
C PHE A 92 -10.00 2.90 2.45
N ASN A 93 -10.64 4.05 2.62
CA ASN A 93 -10.29 5.31 1.97
C ASN A 93 -10.67 6.50 2.84
N LEU A 94 -10.17 7.69 2.49
CA LEU A 94 -10.38 8.93 3.26
C LEU A 94 -11.64 9.70 2.85
N ARG A 95 -12.49 9.17 1.95
CA ARG A 95 -13.66 9.89 1.44
C ARG A 95 -14.56 10.42 2.56
N LYS A 96 -14.82 9.62 3.60
CA LYS A 96 -15.71 10.00 4.72
C LYS A 96 -15.20 11.17 5.57
N LYS A 97 -13.90 11.49 5.51
CA LYS A 97 -13.30 12.61 6.27
C LYS A 97 -13.30 13.93 5.51
N ALA A 98 -13.63 13.93 4.21
CA ALA A 98 -13.71 15.14 3.40
C ALA A 98 -15.04 15.91 3.58
N GLU A 99 -15.95 15.40 4.41
CA GLU A 99 -17.32 15.92 4.61
C GLU A 99 -17.58 16.42 6.05
N THR A 100 -16.54 16.74 6.82
CA THR A 100 -16.65 17.42 8.13
C THR A 100 -15.69 18.60 8.23
#